data_AF-A0A2G5J5Q2-F1
#
_entry.id   AF-A0A2G5J5Q2-F1
#
_cell.length_a   1.000
_cell.length_b   1.000
_cell.length_c   1.000
_cell.angle_alpha   90.00
_cell.angle_beta   90.00
_cell.angle_gamma   90.00
#
_symmetry.space_group_name_H-M   'P 1'
#
loop_
_entity.id
_entity.type
_entity.pdbx_description
1 polymer ?
#
loop_
_entity_poly.entity_id
_entity_poly.type
_entity_poly.pdbx_seq_one_letter_code
_entity_poly.pdbx_strand_id
1 'polypeptide(L)'
;MEPHEAVDAVAADLRDHQIPGDRHGLFTASRHIELLCTLAGRLACEAGYLHNHDSAGGPATPSAENLSQTAAHVGRAIAHYTQALAPLVTLAQPGSQATLQKQLDAIDLHSRLRVHLDDAGRAMAEARACLRPRRSTTPPATATVPVRAPTVRRRS
;
A
#
# COMPACT_ATOMS: atom_id res chain seq x y z
N MET A 1 15.63 8.10 6.72
CA MET A 1 14.28 7.50 6.78
C MET A 1 14.25 6.43 5.73
N GLU A 2 14.05 5.19 6.14
CA GLU A 2 14.01 4.05 5.22
C GLU A 2 12.70 4.03 4.41
N PRO A 3 12.64 3.34 3.26
CA PRO A 3 11.42 3.26 2.44
C PRO A 3 10.21 2.74 3.20
N HIS A 4 10.40 1.73 4.06
CA HIS A 4 9.31 1.16 4.86
C HIS A 4 8.81 2.14 5.94
N GLU A 5 9.71 2.91 6.55
CA GLU A 5 9.35 3.96 7.52
C GLU A 5 8.54 5.06 6.84
N ALA A 6 8.93 5.46 5.62
CA ALA A 6 8.22 6.49 4.85
C ALA A 6 6.80 6.04 4.49
N VAL A 7 6.63 4.80 4.02
CA VAL A 7 5.31 4.23 3.72
C VAL A 7 4.47 4.13 5.00
N ASP A 8 5.05 3.68 6.10
CA ASP A 8 4.36 3.55 7.38
C ASP A 8 3.94 4.91 7.97
N ALA A 9 4.79 5.93 7.84
CA ALA A 9 4.50 7.29 8.28
C ALA A 9 3.35 7.90 7.47
N VAL A 10 3.38 7.77 6.14
CA VAL A 10 2.26 8.24 5.30
C VAL A 10 0.99 7.46 5.61
N ALA A 11 1.06 6.13 5.75
CA ALA A 11 -0.10 5.32 6.11
C ALA A 11 -0.66 5.63 7.51
N ALA A 12 0.15 6.11 8.44
CA ALA A 12 -0.31 6.64 9.72
C ALA A 12 -1.02 7.99 9.53
N ASP A 13 -0.38 8.92 8.81
CA ASP A 13 -0.94 10.25 8.55
C ASP A 13 -2.31 10.19 7.85
N LEU A 14 -2.46 9.32 6.84
CA LEU A 14 -3.74 9.12 6.15
C LEU A 14 -4.85 8.60 7.08
N ARG A 15 -4.49 7.79 8.08
CA ARG A 15 -5.45 7.25 9.06
C ARG A 15 -5.82 8.27 10.12
N ASP A 16 -4.87 9.10 10.53
CA ASP A 16 -5.06 10.13 11.55
C ASP A 16 -5.87 11.33 11.01
N HIS A 17 -5.84 11.55 9.68
CA HIS A 17 -6.56 12.63 9.01
C HIS A 17 -7.65 12.10 8.09
N GLN A 18 -8.72 11.55 8.66
CA GLN A 18 -9.84 11.03 7.87
C GLN A 18 -10.51 12.14 7.03
N ILE A 19 -10.99 11.78 5.84
CA ILE A 19 -11.69 12.71 4.93
C ILE A 19 -13.16 12.79 5.34
N PRO A 20 -13.64 13.94 5.83
CA PRO A 20 -15.08 14.15 6.04
C PRO A 20 -15.80 14.33 4.69
N GLY A 21 -17.11 14.05 4.65
CA GLY A 21 -17.97 14.22 3.47
C GLY A 21 -18.38 15.67 3.19
N ASP A 22 -17.53 16.65 3.52
CA ASP A 22 -17.84 18.07 3.45
C ASP A 22 -16.69 18.89 2.83
N ARG A 23 -16.77 20.23 2.93
CA ARG A 23 -15.75 21.16 2.41
C ARG A 23 -14.33 20.92 2.93
N HIS A 24 -14.18 20.38 4.14
CA HIS A 24 -12.87 20.04 4.70
C HIS A 24 -12.31 18.78 4.06
N GLY A 25 -13.18 17.89 3.58
CA GLY A 25 -12.81 16.67 2.89
C GLY A 25 -11.99 16.91 1.63
N LEU A 26 -12.35 17.93 0.85
CA LEU A 26 -11.62 18.30 -0.35
C LEU A 26 -10.18 18.75 -0.06
N PHE A 27 -9.99 19.52 1.01
CA PHE A 27 -8.66 19.95 1.45
C PHE A 27 -7.82 18.76 1.93
N THR A 28 -8.39 17.92 2.79
CA THR A 28 -7.71 16.72 3.30
C THR A 28 -7.33 15.76 2.17
N ALA A 29 -8.24 15.52 1.21
CA ALA A 29 -7.96 14.68 0.04
C ALA A 29 -6.82 15.23 -0.82
N SER A 30 -6.78 16.54 -1.06
CA SER A 30 -5.71 17.19 -1.80
C SER A 30 -4.35 17.05 -1.09
N ARG A 31 -4.32 17.24 0.23
CA ARG A 31 -3.11 17.03 1.05
C ARG A 31 -2.63 15.57 0.99
N HIS A 32 -3.56 14.61 1.02
CA HIS A 32 -3.22 13.19 0.88
C HIS A 32 -2.62 12.87 -0.49
N ILE A 33 -3.19 13.42 -1.57
CA ILE A 33 -2.64 13.27 -2.92
C ILE A 33 -1.21 13.82 -2.98
N GLU A 34 -0.96 15.00 -2.43
CA GLU A 34 0.38 15.60 -2.39
C GLU A 34 1.39 14.69 -1.68
N LEU A 35 1.06 14.22 -0.46
CA LEU A 35 1.90 13.30 0.30
C LEU A 35 2.20 12.00 -0.46
N LEU A 36 1.18 11.44 -1.11
CA LEU A 36 1.33 10.22 -1.91
C LEU A 36 2.18 10.45 -3.16
N CYS A 37 2.03 11.59 -3.84
CA CYS A 37 2.87 11.97 -4.97
C CYS A 37 4.34 12.10 -4.56
N THR A 38 4.62 12.77 -3.44
CA THR A 38 5.97 12.86 -2.87
C THR A 38 6.55 11.48 -2.55
N LEU A 39 5.75 10.61 -1.93
CA LEU A 39 6.17 9.24 -1.62
C LEU A 39 6.46 8.43 -2.89
N ALA A 40 5.57 8.46 -3.89
CA ALA A 40 5.73 7.75 -5.15
C ALA A 40 6.98 8.20 -5.90
N GLY A 41 7.20 9.51 -6.01
CA GLY A 41 8.39 10.08 -6.65
C GLY A 41 9.66 9.64 -5.95
N ARG A 42 9.68 9.69 -4.61
CA ARG A 42 10.82 9.22 -3.82
C ARG A 42 11.13 7.74 -4.07
N LEU A 43 10.13 6.87 -3.99
CA LEU A 43 10.30 5.43 -4.21
C LEU A 43 10.79 5.12 -5.63
N ALA A 44 10.26 5.81 -6.64
CA ALA A 44 10.68 5.65 -8.03
C ALA A 44 12.13 6.12 -8.26
N CYS A 45 12.53 7.25 -7.68
CA CYS A 45 13.91 7.73 -7.73
C CYS A 45 14.88 6.74 -7.08
N GLU A 46 14.53 6.22 -5.90
CA GLU A 46 15.36 5.26 -5.19
C GLU A 46 15.47 3.91 -5.93
N ALA A 47 14.36 3.45 -6.53
CA ALA A 47 14.38 2.28 -7.42
C ALA A 47 15.32 2.50 -8.62
N GLY A 48 15.24 3.67 -9.26
CA GLY A 48 16.12 4.03 -10.37
C GLY A 48 17.59 4.10 -9.96
N TYR A 49 17.88 4.61 -8.76
CA TYR A 49 19.24 4.63 -8.21
C TYR A 49 19.78 3.20 -8.02
N LEU A 50 19.02 2.32 -7.36
CA LEU A 50 19.42 0.92 -7.12
C LEU A 50 19.47 0.07 -8.39
N HIS A 51 18.72 0.42 -9.42
CA HIS A 51 18.80 -0.26 -10.71
C HIS A 51 20.10 0.08 -11.46
N ASN A 52 20.53 1.34 -11.39
CA ASN A 52 21.72 1.83 -12.10
C ASN A 52 23.03 1.61 -11.33
N HIS A 53 22.95 1.52 -10.01
CA HIS A 53 24.08 1.18 -9.16
C HIS A 53 23.90 -0.23 -8.65
N ASP A 54 24.78 -1.12 -9.09
CA ASP A 54 24.91 -2.54 -8.72
C ASP A 54 25.22 -2.68 -7.22
N SER A 55 24.26 -2.24 -6.42
CA SER A 55 24.38 -2.08 -4.99
C SER A 55 24.11 -3.46 -4.43
N ALA A 56 25.16 -4.09 -3.90
CA ALA A 56 25.07 -5.28 -3.08
C ALA A 56 24.29 -4.96 -1.80
N GLY A 57 22.98 -4.75 -1.93
CA GLY A 57 22.08 -4.59 -0.82
C GLY A 57 22.11 -5.86 0.02
N GLY A 58 22.24 -5.69 1.33
CA GLY A 58 22.10 -6.82 2.24
C GLY A 58 20.67 -7.39 2.17
N PRO A 59 20.42 -8.57 2.77
CA PRO A 59 19.11 -9.22 2.72
C PRO A 59 17.96 -8.40 3.36
N ALA A 60 18.27 -7.28 4.02
CA ALA A 60 17.32 -6.37 4.63
C ALA A 60 16.98 -5.13 3.78
N THR A 61 17.72 -4.87 2.69
CA THR A 61 17.51 -3.69 1.84
C THR A 61 16.48 -4.02 0.75
N PRO A 62 15.43 -3.19 0.53
CA PRO A 62 14.47 -3.45 -0.53
C PRO A 62 15.14 -3.39 -1.91
N SER A 63 14.78 -4.31 -2.80
CA SER A 63 15.28 -4.31 -4.18
C SER A 63 14.65 -3.18 -5.01
N ALA A 64 15.28 -2.83 -6.14
CA ALA A 64 14.70 -1.90 -7.11
C ALA A 64 13.31 -2.34 -7.60
N GLU A 65 13.09 -3.66 -7.77
CA GLU A 65 11.79 -4.23 -8.11
C GLU A 65 10.76 -3.99 -7.00
N ASN A 66 11.11 -4.25 -5.73
CA ASN A 66 10.22 -4.02 -4.59
C ASN A 66 9.83 -2.54 -4.49
N LEU A 67 10.79 -1.63 -4.66
CA LEU A 67 10.52 -0.18 -4.64
C LEU A 67 9.65 0.26 -5.81
N SER A 68 9.89 -0.27 -7.02
CA SER A 68 9.09 0.03 -8.20
C SER A 68 7.64 -0.46 -8.04
N GLN A 69 7.47 -1.69 -7.54
CA GLN A 69 6.16 -2.26 -7.24
C GLN A 69 5.45 -1.46 -6.16
N THR A 70 6.16 -1.06 -5.10
CA THR A 70 5.62 -0.19 -4.04
C THR A 70 5.14 1.12 -4.62
N ALA A 71 5.96 1.79 -5.46
CA ALA A 71 5.58 3.04 -6.12
C ALA A 71 4.33 2.86 -7.00
N ALA A 72 4.19 1.72 -7.68
CA ALA A 72 3.00 1.41 -8.48
C ALA A 72 1.72 1.31 -7.62
N HIS A 73 1.79 0.65 -6.46
CA HIS A 73 0.67 0.58 -5.53
C HIS A 73 0.33 1.96 -4.92
N VAL A 74 1.34 2.78 -4.59
CA VAL A 74 1.11 4.19 -4.20
C VAL A 74 0.43 4.96 -5.33
N GLY A 75 0.82 4.74 -6.59
CA GLY A 75 0.16 5.29 -7.77
C GLY A 75 -1.32 4.93 -7.87
N ARG A 76 -1.68 3.68 -7.54
CA ARG A 76 -3.10 3.26 -7.45
C ARG A 76 -3.86 4.00 -6.36
N ALA A 77 -3.24 4.20 -5.18
CA ALA A 77 -3.84 5.00 -4.12
C ALA A 77 -4.11 6.45 -4.58
N ILE A 78 -3.15 7.09 -5.27
CA ILE A 78 -3.33 8.42 -5.87
C ILE A 78 -4.53 8.45 -6.82
N ALA A 79 -4.65 7.44 -7.69
CA ALA A 79 -5.77 7.36 -8.64
C ALA A 79 -7.12 7.31 -7.91
N HIS A 80 -7.23 6.52 -6.84
CA HIS A 80 -8.46 6.43 -6.04
C HIS A 80 -8.77 7.73 -5.29
N TYR A 81 -7.79 8.40 -4.68
CA TYR A 81 -8.01 9.72 -4.11
C TYR A 81 -8.43 10.76 -5.17
N THR A 82 -7.88 10.66 -6.38
CA THR A 82 -8.27 11.54 -7.50
C THR A 82 -9.72 11.29 -7.93
N GLN A 83 -10.14 10.03 -7.99
CA GLN A 83 -11.55 9.65 -8.27
C GLN A 83 -12.49 10.14 -7.17
N ALA A 84 -12.03 10.20 -5.91
CA ALA A 84 -12.78 10.74 -4.78
C ALA A 84 -12.99 12.27 -4.83
N LEU A 85 -12.22 13.02 -5.64
CA LEU A 85 -12.38 14.48 -5.72
C LEU A 85 -13.74 14.89 -6.29
N ALA A 86 -14.26 14.17 -7.29
CA ALA A 86 -15.55 14.49 -7.90
C ALA A 86 -16.72 14.47 -6.90
N PRO A 87 -16.95 13.38 -6.13
CA PRO A 87 -17.99 13.39 -5.11
C PRO A 87 -17.72 14.41 -4.00
N LEU A 88 -16.46 14.64 -3.60
CA LEU A 88 -16.12 15.65 -2.59
C LEU A 88 -16.47 17.07 -3.03
N VAL A 89 -16.17 17.44 -4.28
CA VAL A 89 -16.52 18.75 -4.85
C VAL A 89 -18.03 18.94 -4.81
N THR A 90 -18.81 17.93 -5.22
CA THR A 90 -20.28 18.01 -5.22
C THR A 90 -20.85 18.12 -3.80
N LEU A 91 -20.32 17.34 -2.85
CA LEU A 91 -20.76 17.38 -1.45
C LEU A 91 -20.40 18.71 -0.77
N ALA A 92 -19.27 19.33 -1.14
CA ALA A 92 -18.82 20.61 -0.62
C ALA A 92 -19.65 21.82 -1.12
N GLN A 93 -20.52 21.65 -2.11
CA GLN A 93 -21.34 22.76 -2.62
C GLN A 93 -22.40 23.22 -1.60
N PRO A 94 -22.55 24.54 -1.39
CA PRO A 94 -23.63 25.07 -0.57
C PRO A 94 -25.01 24.63 -1.09
N GLY A 95 -25.88 24.16 -0.20
CA GLY A 95 -27.24 23.72 -0.57
C GLY A 95 -27.31 22.33 -1.23
N SER A 96 -26.27 21.52 -1.10
CA SER A 96 -26.24 20.09 -1.48
C SER A 96 -27.26 19.22 -0.73
N GLN A 97 -27.96 19.76 0.27
CA GLN A 97 -29.01 19.07 1.03
C GLN A 97 -30.36 19.81 1.04
N ALA A 98 -30.55 20.79 0.14
CA ALA A 98 -31.73 21.67 0.16
C ALA A 98 -33.04 20.98 -0.29
N THR A 99 -32.96 19.82 -0.94
CA THR A 99 -34.14 19.06 -1.41
C THR A 99 -33.97 17.57 -1.12
N LEU A 100 -35.08 16.83 -1.04
CA LEU A 100 -35.06 15.38 -0.83
C LEU A 100 -34.25 14.64 -1.90
N GLN A 101 -34.41 15.04 -3.18
CA GLN A 101 -33.63 14.45 -4.26
C GLN A 101 -32.12 14.63 -4.04
N LYS A 102 -31.70 15.84 -3.68
CA LYS A 102 -30.28 16.12 -3.39
C LYS A 102 -29.76 15.34 -2.18
N GLN A 103 -30.61 15.10 -1.18
CA GLN A 103 -30.25 14.24 -0.04
C GLN A 103 -30.05 12.78 -0.46
N LEU A 104 -30.90 12.25 -1.36
CA LEU A 104 -30.72 10.91 -1.93
C LEU A 104 -29.45 10.83 -2.78
N ASP A 105 -29.21 11.83 -3.63
CA ASP A 105 -27.99 11.91 -4.43
C ASP A 105 -26.74 11.98 -3.53
N ALA A 106 -26.82 12.69 -2.40
CA ALA A 106 -25.73 12.74 -1.43
C ALA A 106 -25.41 11.35 -0.85
N ILE A 107 -26.38 10.45 -0.65
CA ILE A 107 -26.11 9.09 -0.18
C ILE A 107 -25.28 8.31 -1.20
N ASP A 108 -25.61 8.42 -2.50
CA ASP A 108 -24.81 7.79 -3.57
C ASP A 108 -23.39 8.36 -3.59
N LEU A 109 -23.25 9.69 -3.50
CA LEU A 109 -21.94 10.35 -3.48
C LEU A 109 -21.08 9.91 -2.28
N HIS A 110 -21.65 9.80 -1.08
CA HIS A 110 -20.93 9.28 0.09
C HIS A 110 -20.54 7.80 -0.10
N SER A 111 -21.40 6.99 -0.72
CA SER A 111 -21.12 5.58 -0.98
C SER A 111 -19.95 5.43 -1.97
N ARG A 112 -19.96 6.20 -3.06
CA ARG A 112 -18.86 6.24 -4.04
C ARG A 112 -17.56 6.76 -3.43
N LEU A 113 -17.65 7.83 -2.62
CA LEU A 113 -16.51 8.36 -1.88
C LEU A 113 -15.88 7.26 -1.01
N ARG A 114 -16.68 6.53 -0.23
CA ARG A 114 -16.19 5.43 0.62
C ARG A 114 -15.50 4.34 -0.17
N VAL A 115 -16.06 3.91 -1.30
CA VAL A 115 -15.44 2.89 -2.16
C VAL A 115 -14.03 3.32 -2.58
N HIS A 116 -13.88 4.56 -3.06
CA HIS A 116 -12.57 5.07 -3.46
C HIS A 116 -11.59 5.16 -2.29
N LEU A 117 -12.02 5.61 -1.11
CA LEU A 117 -11.14 5.69 0.07
C LEU A 117 -10.72 4.31 0.59
N ASP A 118 -11.64 3.34 0.58
CA ASP A 118 -11.34 1.95 0.96
C ASP A 118 -10.34 1.32 -0.01
N ASP A 119 -10.52 1.53 -1.32
CA ASP A 119 -9.60 1.01 -2.34
C ASP A 119 -8.23 1.69 -2.29
N ALA A 120 -8.17 3.00 -1.98
CA ALA A 120 -6.91 3.69 -1.70
C ALA A 120 -6.19 3.09 -0.48
N GLY A 121 -6.93 2.78 0.59
CA GLY A 121 -6.41 2.10 1.78
C GLY A 121 -5.86 0.72 1.47
N ARG A 122 -6.55 -0.07 0.64
CA ARG A 122 -6.07 -1.39 0.18
C ARG A 122 -4.78 -1.26 -0.63
N ALA A 123 -4.72 -0.33 -1.57
CA ALA A 123 -3.52 -0.08 -2.35
C ALA A 123 -2.32 0.31 -1.46
N MET A 124 -2.53 1.12 -0.41
CA MET A 124 -1.47 1.42 0.57
C MET A 124 -1.05 0.21 1.41
N ALA A 125 -1.98 -0.68 1.76
CA ALA A 125 -1.66 -1.92 2.44
C ALA A 125 -0.81 -2.86 1.55
N GLU A 126 -1.12 -2.93 0.25
CA GLU A 126 -0.32 -3.66 -0.74
C GLU A 126 1.08 -3.05 -0.91
N ALA A 127 1.18 -1.72 -1.01
CA ALA A 127 2.47 -1.02 -1.06
C ALA A 127 3.35 -1.39 0.14
N ARG A 128 2.78 -1.38 1.35
CA ARG A 128 3.49 -1.80 2.57
C ARG A 128 3.93 -3.26 2.50
N ALA A 129 3.11 -4.15 1.95
CA ALA A 129 3.43 -5.58 1.84
C ALA A 129 4.64 -5.84 0.93
N CYS A 130 4.84 -5.06 -0.13
CA CYS A 130 6.01 -5.17 -1.02
C CYS A 130 7.35 -4.95 -0.31
N LEU A 131 7.38 -4.16 0.76
CA LEU A 131 8.59 -3.84 1.52
C LEU A 131 8.80 -4.74 2.74
N ARG A 132 7.86 -5.64 3.05
CA ARG A 132 8.05 -6.59 4.14
C ARG A 132 9.05 -7.67 3.74
N PRO A 133 10.04 -7.99 4.59
CA PRO A 133 10.92 -9.12 4.35
C PRO A 133 10.08 -10.39 4.14
N ARG A 134 10.20 -11.02 2.97
CA ARG A 134 9.62 -12.35 2.75
C ARG A 134 10.30 -13.29 3.73
N ARG A 135 9.55 -13.80 4.72
CA ARG A 135 10.01 -14.97 5.49
C ARG A 135 10.19 -16.09 4.49
N SER A 136 11.42 -16.54 4.32
CA SER A 136 11.76 -17.71 3.51
C SER A 136 10.89 -18.87 4.00
N THR A 137 9.89 -19.25 3.23
CA THR A 137 9.22 -20.53 3.40
C THR A 137 10.14 -21.60 2.83
N THR A 138 11.30 -21.78 3.43
CA THR A 138 12.10 -22.97 3.18
C THR A 138 11.33 -24.11 3.85
N PRO A 139 10.80 -25.09 3.10
CA PRO A 139 10.23 -26.28 3.73
C PRO A 139 11.31 -26.91 4.61
N PRO A 140 11.00 -27.32 5.86
CA PRO A 140 11.99 -28.05 6.65
C PRO A 140 12.42 -29.27 5.83
N ALA A 141 13.72 -29.35 5.53
CA ALA A 141 14.29 -30.52 4.88
C ALA A 141 13.94 -31.73 5.75
N THR A 142 13.06 -32.59 5.26
CA THR A 142 12.77 -33.89 5.87
C THR A 142 14.10 -34.63 6.00
N ALA A 143 14.59 -34.75 7.22
CA ALA A 143 15.79 -35.53 7.52
C ALA A 143 15.54 -36.97 7.08
N THR A 144 16.23 -37.41 6.03
CA THR A 144 16.30 -38.81 5.63
C THR A 144 16.99 -39.58 6.75
N VAL A 145 16.21 -40.32 7.52
CA VAL A 145 16.72 -41.24 8.55
C VAL A 145 17.53 -42.34 7.84
N PRO A 146 18.81 -42.58 8.19
CA PRO A 146 19.56 -43.67 7.61
C PRO A 146 19.03 -45.00 8.16
N VAL A 147 18.52 -45.85 7.27
CA VAL A 147 18.15 -47.24 7.59
C VAL A 147 19.44 -48.00 7.94
N ARG A 148 19.55 -48.50 9.18
CA ARG A 148 20.64 -49.39 9.59
C ARG A 148 20.47 -50.75 8.92
N ALA A 149 21.51 -51.19 8.19
CA ALA A 149 21.59 -52.54 7.65
C ALA A 149 21.73 -53.59 8.78
N PRO A 150 21.05 -54.75 8.69
CA PRO A 150 21.21 -55.82 9.67
C PRO A 150 22.56 -56.53 9.49
N THR A 151 23.30 -56.68 10.59
CA THR A 151 24.54 -57.43 10.67
C THR A 151 24.26 -58.94 10.62
N VAL A 152 24.64 -59.59 9.52
CA VAL A 152 24.65 -61.05 9.45
C VAL A 152 25.87 -61.56 10.22
N ARG A 153 25.62 -62.07 11.43
CA ARG A 153 26.60 -62.85 12.19
C ARG A 153 26.27 -64.32 11.98
N ARG A 154 27.12 -65.05 11.23
CA ARG A 154 27.12 -66.52 11.29
C ARG A 154 28.54 -67.03 11.53
N ARG A 155 28.73 -67.55 12.74
CA ARG A 155 29.83 -68.43 13.14
C ARG A 155 29.51 -69.83 12.66
N SER A 156 30.49 -70.48 12.03
CA SER A 156 31.00 -71.85 12.26
C SER A 156 31.73 -72.30 11.01
#